data_AF-A0A2V9K0T1-F1
#
_entry.id   AF-A0A2V9K0T1-F1
#
_cell.length_a   1.000
_cell.length_b   1.000
_cell.length_c   1.000
_cell.angle_alpha   90.00
_cell.angle_beta   90.00
_cell.angle_gamma   90.00
#
_symmetry.space_group_name_H-M   'P 1'
#
loop_
_entity.id
_entity.type
_entity.pdbx_description
1 polymer ?
#
loop_
_entity_poly.entity_id
_entity_poly.type
_entity_poly.pdbx_seq_one_letter_code
_entity_poly.pdbx_strand_id
1 'polypeptide(L)'
;MPNEERVPILSDVDIVIARQKGRAMAAQIGFSGAEATLIATSISEVARNILEYAVRGEIILRPEQNGSVPGMVVIARDEGPGIPDIPLA
;
A
#
# COMPACT_ATOMS: atom_id res chain seq x y z
N MET A 1 -13.21 -11.00 9.92
CA MET A 1 -13.65 -10.59 8.57
C MET A 1 -12.87 -9.34 8.23
N PRO A 2 -12.16 -9.28 7.09
CA PRO A 2 -10.98 -8.42 6.95
C PRO A 2 -11.42 -6.95 7.00
N ASN A 3 -10.95 -6.21 8.00
CA ASN A 3 -11.10 -4.75 7.98
C ASN A 3 -10.18 -4.23 6.88
N GLU A 4 -10.77 -3.98 5.71
CA GLU A 4 -10.15 -3.16 4.69
C GLU A 4 -9.88 -1.77 5.28
N GLU A 5 -8.64 -1.31 5.19
CA GLU A 5 -8.27 0.05 5.55
C GLU A 5 -7.99 0.84 4.29
N ARG A 6 -8.60 2.02 4.20
CA ARG A 6 -8.44 2.95 3.08
C ARG A 6 -7.77 4.22 3.61
N VAL A 7 -6.72 4.64 2.93
CA VAL A 7 -5.97 5.85 3.28
C VAL A 7 -5.92 6.75 2.04
N PRO A 8 -6.61 7.91 2.04
CA PRO A 8 -6.45 8.88 0.97
C PRO A 8 -5.02 9.43 0.98
N ILE A 9 -4.41 9.62 -0.18
CA ILE A 9 -3.05 10.18 -0.30
C ILE A 9 -3.15 11.57 -0.90
N LEU A 10 -3.03 12.60 -0.04
CA LEU A 10 -3.11 14.01 -0.42
C LEU A 10 -1.85 14.79 0.01
N SER A 11 -1.00 14.18 0.84
CA SER A 11 0.20 14.79 1.43
C SER A 11 1.20 13.73 1.91
N ASP A 12 2.43 14.16 2.23
CA ASP A 12 3.46 13.29 2.84
C ASP A 12 3.00 12.66 4.17
N VAL A 13 2.15 13.36 4.92
CA VAL A 13 1.60 12.85 6.19
C VAL A 13 0.76 11.60 5.93
N ASP A 14 0.01 11.58 4.83
CA ASP A 14 -0.82 10.44 4.46
C ASP A 14 0.02 9.21 4.08
N ILE A 15 1.18 9.42 3.44
CA ILE A 15 2.14 8.35 3.15
C ILE A 15 2.63 7.70 4.45
N VAL A 16 2.95 8.52 5.46
CA VAL A 16 3.36 8.02 6.79
C VAL A 16 2.24 7.22 7.44
N ILE A 17 0.99 7.69 7.34
CA ILE A 17 -0.19 7.00 7.88
C ILE A 17 -0.40 5.66 7.18
N ALA A 18 -0.38 5.63 5.84
CA ALA A 18 -0.53 4.41 5.04
C ALA A 18 0.55 3.38 5.38
N ARG A 19 1.81 3.82 5.49
CA ARG A 19 2.95 3.00 5.90
C ARG A 19 2.75 2.38 7.28
N GLN A 20 2.33 3.18 8.25
CA GLN A 20 2.12 2.72 9.63
C GLN A 20 0.99 1.68 9.73
N LYS A 21 -0.14 1.94 9.06
CA LYS A 21 -1.28 1.01 8.99
C LYS A 21 -0.89 -0.30 8.32
N GLY A 22 -0.19 -0.24 7.17
CA GLY A 22 0.27 -1.44 6.47
C GLY A 22 1.25 -2.28 7.28
N ARG A 23 2.20 -1.64 7.97
CA ARG A 23 3.13 -2.35 8.87
C ARG A 23 2.40 -3.01 10.04
N ALA A 24 1.44 -2.31 10.64
CA ALA A 24 0.64 -2.84 11.75
C ALA A 24 -0.21 -4.04 11.30
N MET A 25 -0.86 -3.95 10.15
CA MET A 25 -1.64 -5.04 9.55
C MET A 25 -0.74 -6.25 9.22
N ALA A 26 0.42 -6.02 8.61
CA ALA A 26 1.38 -7.09 8.33
C ALA A 26 1.83 -7.82 9.60
N ALA A 27 2.13 -7.09 10.68
CA ALA A 27 2.46 -7.68 11.97
C ALA A 27 1.30 -8.51 12.56
N GLN A 28 0.06 -8.04 12.43
CA GLN A 28 -1.14 -8.76 12.88
C GLN A 28 -1.39 -10.06 12.09
N ILE A 29 -1.02 -10.08 10.80
CA ILE A 29 -1.14 -11.25 9.92
C ILE A 29 -0.06 -12.30 10.24
N GLY A 30 1.06 -11.89 10.86
CA GLY A 30 2.14 -12.78 11.28
C GLY A 30 3.43 -12.66 10.47
N PHE A 31 3.57 -11.64 9.62
CA PHE A 31 4.84 -11.35 8.95
C PHE A 31 5.92 -10.99 9.96
N SER A 32 7.17 -11.38 9.68
CA SER A 32 8.33 -10.99 10.49
C SER A 32 8.54 -9.48 10.49
N GLY A 33 9.30 -8.96 11.46
CA GLY A 33 9.63 -7.54 11.52
C GLY A 33 10.36 -7.04 10.26
N ALA A 34 11.18 -7.88 9.64
CA ALA A 34 11.87 -7.56 8.38
C ALA A 34 10.89 -7.50 7.20
N GLU A 35 10.00 -8.49 7.06
CA GLU A 35 8.97 -8.51 6.01
C GLU A 35 7.99 -7.34 6.14
N ALA A 36 7.53 -7.06 7.36
CA ALA A 36 6.66 -5.92 7.64
C ALA A 36 7.35 -4.58 7.31
N THR A 37 8.68 -4.50 7.44
CA THR A 37 9.46 -3.32 7.04
C THR A 37 9.56 -3.22 5.52
N LEU A 38 9.79 -4.32 4.82
CA LEU A 38 9.80 -4.35 3.35
C LEU A 38 8.44 -3.91 2.77
N ILE A 39 7.35 -4.47 3.30
CA ILE A 39 5.97 -4.10 2.95
C ILE A 39 5.74 -2.60 3.17
N ALA A 40 6.17 -2.07 4.31
CA ALA A 40 6.04 -0.65 4.65
C ALA A 40 6.78 0.24 3.64
N THR A 41 7.99 -0.16 3.23
CA THR A 41 8.75 0.53 2.19
C THR A 41 7.99 0.51 0.86
N SER A 42 7.50 -0.65 0.42
CA SER A 42 6.73 -0.78 -0.82
C SER A 42 5.49 0.12 -0.82
N ILE A 43 4.76 0.19 0.30
CA ILE A 43 3.62 1.11 0.47
C ILE A 43 4.07 2.57 0.30
N SER A 44 5.20 2.96 0.89
CA SER A 44 5.72 4.33 0.76
C SER A 44 6.10 4.68 -0.69
N GLU A 45 6.69 3.74 -1.43
CA GLU A 45 7.04 3.98 -2.83
C GLU A 45 5.80 4.15 -3.71
N VAL A 46 4.82 3.23 -3.63
CA VAL A 46 3.61 3.36 -4.45
C VAL A 46 2.74 4.55 -4.04
N ALA A 47 2.70 4.91 -2.76
CA ALA A 47 1.99 6.10 -2.29
C ALA A 47 2.68 7.40 -2.73
N ARG A 48 4.01 7.43 -2.76
CA ARG A 48 4.76 8.57 -3.29
C ARG A 48 4.47 8.78 -4.78
N ASN A 49 4.37 7.70 -5.55
CA ASN A 49 3.99 7.80 -6.97
C ASN A 49 2.61 8.46 -7.16
N ILE A 50 1.64 8.16 -6.29
CA ILE A 50 0.33 8.83 -6.32
C ILE A 50 0.50 10.34 -6.12
N LEU A 51 1.29 10.76 -5.12
CA LEU A 51 1.48 12.17 -4.78
C LEU A 51 2.29 12.93 -5.85
N GLU A 52 3.27 12.29 -6.47
CA GLU A 52 4.15 12.91 -7.48
C GLU A 52 3.51 12.99 -8.86
N TYR A 53 2.76 11.96 -9.27
CA TYR A 53 2.33 11.80 -10.66
C TYR A 53 0.80 11.88 -10.85
N ALA A 54 -0.01 11.83 -9.80
CA ALA A 54 -1.47 11.85 -9.91
C ALA A 54 -2.12 13.05 -9.22
N VAL A 55 -3.34 13.40 -9.65
CA VAL A 55 -4.13 14.49 -9.05
C VAL A 55 -4.72 14.09 -7.70
N ARG A 56 -5.10 12.82 -7.56
CA ARG A 56 -5.65 12.20 -6.34
C ARG A 56 -5.47 10.68 -6.39
N GLY A 57 -5.41 10.06 -5.21
CA GLY A 57 -5.46 8.61 -5.10
C GLY A 57 -5.59 8.12 -3.66
N GLU A 58 -5.55 6.81 -3.50
CA GLU A 58 -5.70 6.12 -2.22
C GLU A 58 -4.84 4.84 -2.16
N ILE A 59 -4.44 4.48 -0.94
CA ILE A 59 -3.92 3.16 -0.61
C ILE A 59 -5.02 2.36 0.09
N ILE A 60 -5.25 1.14 -0.39
CA ILE A 60 -6.19 0.19 0.19
C ILE A 60 -5.39 -1.01 0.70
N LEU A 61 -5.59 -1.35 1.98
CA LEU A 61 -4.91 -2.43 2.67
C LEU A 61 -5.96 -3.45 3.12
N ARG A 62 -5.78 -4.72 2.77
CA ARG A 62 -6.67 -5.77 3.26
C ARG A 62 -5.90 -7.07 3.54
N PRO A 63 -6.19 -7.77 4.65
CA PRO A 63 -5.75 -9.14 4.81
C PRO A 63 -6.33 -10.01 3.68
N GLU A 64 -5.54 -10.95 3.22
CA GLU A 64 -5.95 -11.97 2.26
C GLU A 64 -5.47 -13.35 2.74
N GLN A 65 -6.16 -14.40 2.30
CA GLN A 65 -5.80 -15.76 2.64
C GLN A 65 -5.74 -16.57 1.35
N ASN A 66 -4.55 -17.09 1.04
CA ASN A 66 -4.36 -17.98 -0.10
C ASN A 66 -4.26 -19.42 0.41
N GLY A 67 -5.40 -20.11 0.45
CA GLY A 67 -5.51 -21.41 1.10
C GLY A 67 -5.14 -21.32 2.59
N SER A 68 -4.11 -22.04 3.02
CA SER A 68 -3.64 -22.00 4.42
C SER A 68 -2.62 -20.90 4.70
N VAL A 69 -2.18 -20.15 3.69
CA VAL A 69 -1.14 -19.11 3.84
C VAL A 69 -1.80 -17.75 4.08
N PRO A 70 -1.62 -17.13 5.26
CA PRO A 70 -2.08 -15.78 5.51
C PRO A 70 -1.22 -14.77 4.74
N GLY A 71 -1.85 -13.73 4.20
CA GLY A 71 -1.20 -12.72 3.38
C GLY A 71 -1.89 -11.37 3.47
N MET A 72 -1.39 -10.41 2.69
CA MET A 72 -1.92 -9.05 2.63
C MET A 72 -1.93 -8.55 1.20
N VAL A 73 -2.97 -7.81 0.85
CA VAL A 73 -3.07 -7.08 -0.41
C VAL A 73 -2.92 -5.59 -0.14
N VAL A 74 -2.04 -4.97 -0.92
CA VAL A 74 -1.86 -3.52 -1.00
C VAL A 74 -2.27 -3.09 -2.40
N ILE A 75 -3.26 -2.20 -2.49
CA ILE A 75 -3.69 -1.61 -3.77
C ILE A 75 -3.40 -0.12 -3.70
N ALA A 76 -2.58 0.36 -4.63
CA ALA A 76 -2.46 1.78 -4.94
C ALA A 76 -3.42 2.09 -6.09
N ARG A 77 -4.31 3.06 -5.89
CA ARG A 77 -5.27 3.50 -6.91
C ARG A 77 -5.16 5.00 -7.05
N ASP A 78 -4.92 5.46 -8.27
CA ASP A 78 -4.87 6.88 -8.60
C ASP A 78 -5.60 7.19 -9.91
N GLU A 79 -5.79 8.49 -10.14
CA GLU A 79 -6.32 9.05 -11.39
C GLU A 79 -5.25 9.91 -12.07
N GLY A 80 -4.03 9.40 -12.18
CA GLY A 80 -2.93 10.01 -12.92
C GLY A 80 -3.01 9.81 -14.43
N PRO A 81 -2.06 10.37 -15.20
CA PRO A 81 -2.02 10.26 -16.66
C PRO A 81 -1.71 8.83 -17.16
N GLY A 82 -1.41 7.90 -16.25
CA GLY A 82 -0.93 6.55 -16.56
C GLY A 82 0.56 6.53 -16.87
N ILE A 83 1.09 5.34 -17.17
CA ILE A 83 2.49 5.12 -17.55
C ILE A 83 2.59 5.16 -19.09
N PRO A 84 3.31 6.12 -19.69
CA PRO A 84 3.31 6.31 -21.13
C PRO A 84 3.99 5.18 -21.91
N ASP A 85 4.97 4.48 -21.31
CA ASP A 85 5.71 3.37 -21.91
C ASP A 85 5.67 2.15 -20.98
N ILE A 86 4.64 1.32 -21.15
CA ILE A 86 4.39 0.13 -20.31
C ILE A 86 5.53 -0.92 -20.42
N PRO A 87 6.13 -1.20 -21.59
CA PRO A 87 7.27 -2.11 -21.71
C PRO A 87 8.50 -1.80 -20.84
N LEU A 88 8.65 -0.58 -20.33
CA LEU A 88 9.82 -0.13 -19.55
C LEU A 88 9.55 0.03 -18.04
N ALA A 89 8.32 -0.24 -17.60
CA ALA A 89 7.83 -0.06 -16.23
C ALA A 89 8.04 -1.33 -15.38
#